data_AF-A0AA36IBC8-F1
#
_entry.id   AF-A0AA36IBC8-F1
#
_cell.length_a   1.000
_cell.length_b   1.000
_cell.length_c   1.000
_cell.angle_alpha   90.00
_cell.angle_beta   90.00
_cell.angle_gamma   90.00
#
_symmetry.space_group_name_H-M   'P 1'
#
loop_
_entity.id
_entity.type
_entity.pdbx_description
1 polymer ?
#
loop_
_entity_poly.entity_id
_entity_poly.type
_entity_poly.pdbx_seq_one_letter_code
_entity_poly.pdbx_strand_id
1 'polypeptide(L)'
;MQMVTCWALGAAAAFVLCLQDGLPLSWAFTARALEEEATCPLGLWILVFSTGAALLGLVASVYTPTCIRMRDICFLDVMSIHQTDAALKEKGIYGIGGFLSLSSELRVLWSPPYLTRLWCIFELAAFRKANPRGVIRLAPLFVEVSVLCMCLASSCASLLFWMVHTANPELLLYVVACSVVLSAMCCMLVHFLRRSMQGKQQLLSALQEFDLSQVGCRDEYDRDFIYRAIQQWYGSLEAFTDFVRHTLQEELAATLGSEQVVRVYSFLPCLPVLSVGLEYWLAFAKAGVSTTWQVSFIVGVLLSFAVFWSTLSFRVLLTLCSWLAAPRLWPLLDYLQSLLIFAAFAIFWCGGLFLATWAYAQSLWAMLGWASVSVLASASVMRK
;
A
#
# COMPACT_ATOMS: atom_id res chain seq x y z
N MET A 1 -1.34 -10.10 -5.51
CA MET A 1 -2.42 -10.77 -6.27
C MET A 1 -3.08 -11.88 -5.47
N GLN A 2 -2.35 -12.85 -4.91
CA GLN A 2 -2.92 -13.94 -4.09
C GLN A 2 -3.87 -13.47 -2.99
N MET A 3 -3.50 -12.44 -2.21
CA MET A 3 -4.38 -11.84 -1.19
C MET A 3 -5.74 -11.39 -1.77
N VAL A 4 -5.76 -10.72 -2.94
CA VAL A 4 -7.00 -10.29 -3.61
C VAL A 4 -7.80 -11.49 -4.11
N THR A 5 -7.12 -12.50 -4.67
CA THR A 5 -7.77 -13.73 -5.13
C THR A 5 -8.42 -14.47 -3.96
N CYS A 6 -7.72 -14.65 -2.84
CA CYS A 6 -8.26 -15.31 -1.66
C CYS A 6 -9.41 -14.48 -1.04
N TRP A 7 -9.27 -13.15 -0.96
CA TRP A 7 -10.37 -12.26 -0.57
C TRP A 7 -11.62 -12.48 -1.44
N ALA A 8 -11.46 -12.50 -2.77
CA ALA A 8 -12.57 -12.67 -3.70
C ALA A 8 -13.24 -14.04 -3.55
N LEU A 9 -12.45 -15.11 -3.37
CA LEU A 9 -12.96 -16.46 -3.12
C LEU A 9 -13.72 -16.52 -1.79
N GLY A 10 -13.19 -15.92 -0.71
CA GLY A 10 -13.86 -15.85 0.59
C GLY A 10 -15.17 -15.05 0.52
N ALA A 11 -15.17 -13.91 -0.16
CA ALA A 11 -16.35 -13.09 -0.37
C ALA A 11 -17.41 -13.84 -1.18
N ALA A 12 -17.03 -14.47 -2.30
CA ALA A 12 -17.93 -15.23 -3.15
C ALA A 12 -18.53 -16.45 -2.42
N ALA A 13 -17.71 -17.19 -1.67
CA ALA A 13 -18.17 -18.34 -0.89
C ALA A 13 -19.22 -17.91 0.15
N ALA A 14 -18.95 -16.86 0.93
CA ALA A 14 -19.91 -16.33 1.89
C ALA A 14 -21.18 -15.81 1.22
N PHE A 15 -21.06 -15.09 0.10
CA PHE A 15 -22.20 -14.59 -0.67
C PHE A 15 -23.12 -15.73 -1.14
N VAL A 16 -22.55 -16.79 -1.72
CA VAL A 16 -23.31 -17.98 -2.17
C VAL A 16 -23.95 -18.71 -1.00
N LEU A 17 -23.22 -18.93 0.10
CA LEU A 17 -23.75 -19.59 1.28
C LEU A 17 -24.92 -18.82 1.91
N CYS A 18 -24.85 -17.48 1.98
CA CYS A 18 -25.96 -16.66 2.43
C CYS A 18 -27.15 -16.72 1.46
N LEU A 19 -26.91 -16.71 0.14
CA LEU A 19 -27.97 -16.84 -0.86
C LEU A 19 -28.73 -18.17 -0.75
N GLN A 20 -28.03 -19.25 -0.38
CA GLN A 20 -28.60 -20.58 -0.19
C GLN A 20 -29.13 -20.82 1.23
N ASP A 21 -29.20 -19.79 2.08
CA ASP A 21 -29.64 -19.88 3.47
C ASP A 21 -28.78 -20.82 4.35
N GLY A 22 -27.54 -21.10 3.92
CA GLY A 22 -26.55 -21.86 4.69
C GLY A 22 -25.89 -21.04 5.79
N LEU A 23 -25.92 -19.71 5.70
CA LEU A 23 -25.47 -18.78 6.73
C LEU A 23 -26.61 -17.84 7.12
N PRO A 24 -26.91 -17.65 8.42
CA PRO A 24 -28.07 -16.88 8.86
C PRO A 24 -27.84 -15.37 8.72
N LEU A 25 -28.86 -14.65 8.25
CA LEU A 25 -28.88 -13.18 8.23
C LEU A 25 -29.66 -12.67 9.44
N SER A 26 -29.02 -12.61 10.60
CA SER A 26 -29.68 -12.40 11.90
C SER A 26 -30.17 -10.97 12.15
N TRP A 27 -29.79 -10.01 11.32
CA TRP A 27 -30.18 -8.60 11.45
C TRP A 27 -31.03 -8.16 10.27
N ALA A 28 -31.70 -7.03 10.41
CA ALA A 28 -32.42 -6.39 9.32
C ALA A 28 -32.34 -4.87 9.45
N PHE A 29 -32.41 -4.17 8.33
CA PHE A 29 -32.51 -2.71 8.28
C PHE A 29 -33.51 -2.31 7.21
N THR A 30 -34.16 -1.15 7.40
CA THR A 30 -35.07 -0.60 6.39
C THR A 30 -34.30 0.34 5.47
N ALA A 31 -34.24 0.01 4.19
CA ALA A 31 -33.61 0.81 3.17
C ALA A 31 -34.67 1.57 2.37
N ARG A 32 -34.33 2.78 1.92
CA ARG A 32 -35.17 3.59 1.03
C ARG A 32 -34.32 4.09 -0.13
N ALA A 33 -34.75 3.81 -1.36
CA ALA A 33 -34.13 4.33 -2.58
C ALA A 33 -35.12 4.26 -3.74
N LEU A 34 -35.04 5.21 -4.68
CA LEU A 34 -35.87 5.22 -5.89
C LEU A 34 -37.38 5.05 -5.63
N GLU A 35 -37.89 5.70 -4.58
CA GLU A 35 -39.30 5.62 -4.13
C GLU A 35 -39.74 4.23 -3.61
N GLU A 36 -38.82 3.27 -3.53
CA GLU A 36 -39.04 1.96 -2.93
C GLU A 36 -38.54 1.95 -1.47
N GLU A 37 -39.25 1.20 -0.62
CA GLU A 37 -38.87 0.93 0.77
C GLU A 37 -38.89 -0.59 1.00
N ALA A 38 -37.81 -1.13 1.54
CA ALA A 38 -37.67 -2.56 1.77
C ALA A 38 -36.92 -2.85 3.08
N THR A 39 -37.43 -3.83 3.84
CA THR A 39 -36.71 -4.40 4.99
C THR A 39 -35.73 -5.46 4.48
N CYS A 40 -34.44 -5.17 4.61
CA CYS A 40 -33.37 -5.96 4.03
C CYS A 40 -32.67 -6.78 5.13
N PRO A 41 -32.60 -8.13 5.00
CA PRO A 41 -31.86 -8.95 5.95
C PRO A 41 -30.35 -8.74 5.78
N LEU A 42 -29.63 -8.59 6.88
CA LEU A 42 -28.21 -8.24 6.91
C LEU A 42 -27.41 -9.27 7.72
N GLY A 43 -26.19 -9.54 7.25
CA GLY A 43 -25.19 -10.37 7.92
C GLY A 43 -23.83 -9.68 7.97
N LEU A 44 -22.84 -10.42 8.50
CA LEU A 44 -21.43 -10.01 8.61
C LEU A 44 -20.48 -11.02 7.94
N TRP A 45 -21.04 -12.03 7.27
CA TRP A 45 -20.30 -13.20 6.82
C TRP A 45 -19.34 -12.89 5.68
N ILE A 46 -19.72 -12.05 4.72
CA ILE A 46 -18.83 -11.62 3.64
C ILE A 46 -17.65 -10.86 4.23
N LEU A 47 -17.85 -9.93 5.18
CA LEU A 47 -16.73 -9.22 5.80
C LEU A 47 -15.77 -10.18 6.52
N VAL A 48 -16.30 -11.09 7.33
CA VAL A 48 -15.50 -12.06 8.12
C VAL A 48 -14.75 -13.02 7.21
N PHE A 49 -15.44 -13.69 6.28
CA PHE A 49 -14.84 -14.68 5.39
C PHE A 49 -13.83 -14.04 4.44
N SER A 50 -14.15 -12.89 3.86
CA SER A 50 -13.25 -12.20 2.93
C SER A 50 -12.00 -11.67 3.63
N THR A 51 -12.12 -11.13 4.85
CA THR A 51 -10.97 -10.67 5.65
C THR A 51 -10.10 -11.85 6.08
N GLY A 52 -10.72 -12.92 6.60
CA GLY A 52 -10.01 -14.14 6.98
C GLY A 52 -9.28 -14.77 5.78
N ALA A 53 -9.95 -14.88 4.63
CA ALA A 53 -9.35 -15.39 3.41
C ALA A 53 -8.23 -14.48 2.88
N ALA A 54 -8.36 -13.16 2.98
CA ALA A 54 -7.29 -12.22 2.62
C ALA A 54 -6.03 -12.45 3.47
N LEU A 55 -6.18 -12.59 4.79
CA LEU A 55 -5.07 -12.87 5.72
C LEU A 55 -4.43 -14.24 5.45
N LEU A 56 -5.25 -15.26 5.21
CA LEU A 56 -4.76 -16.58 4.80
C LEU A 56 -4.01 -16.50 3.48
N GLY A 57 -4.52 -15.73 2.50
CA GLY A 57 -3.85 -15.48 1.23
C GLY A 57 -2.51 -14.75 1.39
N LEU A 58 -2.40 -13.84 2.35
CA LEU A 58 -1.15 -13.16 2.69
C LEU A 58 -0.13 -14.16 3.27
N VAL A 59 -0.52 -14.97 4.25
CA VAL A 59 0.38 -15.98 4.86
C VAL A 59 0.76 -17.05 3.83
N ALA A 60 -0.22 -17.56 3.09
CA ALA A 60 -0.01 -18.55 2.05
C ALA A 60 0.88 -18.02 0.92
N SER A 61 0.89 -16.71 0.65
CA SER A 61 1.71 -16.13 -0.43
C SER A 61 3.21 -16.38 -0.27
N VAL A 62 3.69 -16.53 0.96
CA VAL A 62 5.09 -16.85 1.27
C VAL A 62 5.44 -18.29 0.89
N TYR A 63 4.48 -19.21 1.04
CA TYR A 63 4.71 -20.64 0.88
C TYR A 63 4.18 -21.21 -0.43
N THR A 64 3.24 -20.53 -1.08
CA THR A 64 2.64 -20.99 -2.31
C THR A 64 3.67 -20.76 -3.41
N PRO A 65 4.31 -21.82 -3.94
CA PRO A 65 5.16 -21.66 -5.11
C PRO A 65 4.25 -21.00 -6.15
N THR A 66 4.69 -19.92 -6.77
CA THR A 66 3.95 -19.38 -7.90
C THR A 66 4.02 -20.43 -9.01
N CYS A 67 3.10 -21.40 -9.02
CA CYS A 67 3.06 -22.53 -9.95
C CYS A 67 3.00 -22.07 -11.42
N ILE A 68 2.69 -20.78 -11.64
CA ILE A 68 2.51 -20.15 -12.95
C ILE A 68 3.65 -19.15 -13.26
N ARG A 69 4.52 -18.80 -12.30
CA ARG A 69 5.64 -17.86 -12.52
C ARG A 69 6.94 -18.66 -12.57
N MET A 70 7.76 -18.44 -13.61
CA MET A 70 9.12 -18.95 -13.62
C MET A 70 9.79 -18.61 -12.30
N ARG A 71 10.53 -19.57 -11.74
CA ARG A 71 11.22 -19.39 -10.45
C ARG A 71 12.09 -18.14 -10.56
N ASP A 72 11.70 -17.07 -9.87
CA ASP A 72 12.58 -15.94 -9.62
C ASP A 72 13.70 -16.48 -8.73
N ILE A 73 14.81 -16.93 -9.34
CA ILE A 73 15.99 -17.36 -8.59
C ILE A 73 16.65 -16.08 -8.10
N CYS A 74 16.70 -15.90 -6.78
CA CYS A 74 17.42 -14.81 -6.17
C CYS A 74 18.70 -15.31 -5.50
N PHE A 75 19.75 -14.52 -5.62
CA PHE A 75 20.89 -14.59 -4.73
C PHE A 75 20.59 -13.71 -3.51
N LEU A 76 20.70 -14.27 -2.32
CA LEU A 76 20.54 -13.55 -1.06
C LEU A 76 21.85 -13.63 -0.28
N ASP A 77 22.50 -12.48 -0.12
CA ASP A 77 23.83 -12.31 0.47
C ASP A 77 23.96 -13.02 1.83
N VAL A 78 23.04 -12.77 2.76
CA VAL A 78 23.07 -13.29 4.13
C VAL A 78 22.94 -14.81 4.19
N MET A 79 22.27 -15.41 3.20
CA MET A 79 22.09 -16.86 3.11
C MET A 79 23.20 -17.55 2.32
N SER A 80 23.86 -16.82 1.42
CA SER A 80 24.83 -17.38 0.48
C SER A 80 26.28 -17.20 0.94
N ILE A 81 26.54 -16.21 1.79
CA ILE A 81 27.85 -15.92 2.35
C ILE A 81 27.93 -16.54 3.74
N HIS A 82 28.98 -17.31 3.99
CA HIS A 82 29.20 -17.94 5.28
C HIS A 82 29.38 -16.87 6.36
N GLN A 83 28.56 -16.90 7.41
CA GLN A 83 28.57 -15.84 8.44
C GLN A 83 29.62 -16.05 9.53
N THR A 84 30.07 -17.30 9.75
CA THR A 84 30.96 -17.68 10.88
C THR A 84 32.42 -17.93 10.48
N ASP A 85 32.68 -18.69 9.42
CA ASP A 85 34.01 -18.97 8.88
C ASP A 85 34.53 -17.79 8.04
N ALA A 86 35.62 -17.16 8.48
CA ALA A 86 36.19 -15.99 7.84
C ALA A 86 36.71 -16.26 6.42
N ALA A 87 37.33 -17.41 6.16
CA ALA A 87 37.89 -17.74 4.86
C ALA A 87 36.78 -18.04 3.84
N LEU A 88 35.70 -18.70 4.25
CA LEU A 88 34.53 -18.91 3.40
C LEU A 88 33.73 -17.62 3.20
N LYS A 89 33.65 -16.76 4.22
CA LYS A 89 33.05 -15.43 4.12
C LYS A 89 33.77 -14.59 3.08
N GLU A 90 35.10 -14.53 3.18
CA GLU A 90 35.97 -13.83 2.24
C GLU A 90 35.75 -14.34 0.80
N LYS A 91 35.81 -15.66 0.59
CA LYS A 91 35.50 -16.27 -0.73
C LYS A 91 34.10 -15.91 -1.23
N GLY A 92 33.10 -15.88 -0.34
CA GLY A 92 31.74 -15.48 -0.66
C GLY A 92 31.65 -14.03 -1.11
N ILE A 93 32.33 -13.12 -0.40
CA ILE A 93 32.41 -11.68 -0.74
C ILE A 93 33.06 -11.49 -2.11
N TYR A 94 34.19 -12.16 -2.38
CA TYR A 94 34.84 -12.11 -3.69
C TYR A 94 33.96 -12.68 -4.82
N GLY A 95 33.06 -13.61 -4.50
CA GLY A 95 32.09 -14.18 -5.44
C GLY A 95 30.95 -13.24 -5.83
N ILE A 96 30.65 -12.20 -5.03
CA ILE A 96 29.51 -11.29 -5.25
C ILE A 96 29.56 -10.66 -6.65
N GLY A 97 30.73 -10.21 -7.10
CA GLY A 97 30.88 -9.58 -8.42
C GLY A 97 30.42 -10.47 -9.59
N GLY A 98 30.60 -11.79 -9.46
CA GLY A 98 30.10 -12.76 -10.44
C GLY A 98 28.58 -12.85 -10.45
N PHE A 99 27.94 -12.83 -9.27
CA PHE A 99 26.48 -12.79 -9.18
C PHE A 99 25.91 -11.47 -9.70
N LEU A 100 26.53 -10.33 -9.37
CA LEU A 100 26.09 -9.03 -9.86
C LEU A 100 26.15 -8.92 -11.39
N SER A 101 27.17 -9.48 -12.04
CA SER A 101 27.29 -9.44 -13.51
C SER A 101 26.26 -10.31 -14.23
N LEU A 102 25.83 -11.42 -13.60
CA LEU A 102 24.84 -12.34 -14.18
C LEU A 102 23.39 -11.98 -13.80
N SER A 103 23.19 -11.18 -12.75
CA SER A 103 21.85 -10.82 -12.26
C SER A 103 21.18 -9.78 -13.15
N SER A 104 19.94 -10.03 -13.59
CA SER A 104 19.16 -9.06 -14.37
C SER A 104 18.65 -7.87 -13.54
N GLU A 105 18.48 -8.06 -12.23
CA GLU A 105 17.97 -7.07 -11.29
C GLU A 105 18.73 -7.15 -9.96
N LEU A 106 19.12 -6.00 -9.41
CA LEU A 106 19.55 -5.85 -8.02
C LEU A 106 18.39 -5.24 -7.23
N ARG A 107 17.77 -6.01 -6.33
CA ARG A 107 16.70 -5.52 -5.46
C ARG A 107 17.22 -5.22 -4.08
N VAL A 108 17.15 -3.95 -3.68
CA VAL A 108 17.58 -3.48 -2.36
C VAL A 108 16.37 -3.17 -1.50
N LEU A 109 16.23 -3.94 -0.42
CA LEU A 109 15.31 -3.64 0.67
C LEU A 109 15.95 -2.57 1.56
N TRP A 110 15.52 -1.31 1.42
CA TRP A 110 16.23 -0.20 2.04
C TRP A 110 15.50 0.38 3.26
N SER A 111 16.29 0.99 4.14
CA SER A 111 15.88 1.78 5.29
C SER A 111 16.78 3.04 5.38
N PRO A 112 16.42 4.08 6.16
CA PRO A 112 17.19 5.33 6.20
C PRO A 112 18.72 5.20 6.39
N PRO A 113 19.27 4.31 7.25
CA PRO A 113 20.72 4.16 7.39
C PRO A 113 21.38 3.31 6.28
N TYR A 114 20.67 2.96 5.20
CA TYR A 114 21.22 2.10 4.16
C TYR A 114 22.43 2.75 3.47
N LEU A 115 22.32 4.01 3.05
CA LEU A 115 23.37 4.74 2.33
C LEU A 115 24.51 5.26 3.20
N THR A 116 24.39 5.16 4.54
CA THR A 116 25.47 5.55 5.44
C THR A 116 26.55 4.47 5.56
N ARG A 117 26.38 3.31 4.90
CA ARG A 117 27.29 2.16 4.94
C ARG A 117 28.06 2.04 3.63
N LEU A 118 29.39 1.99 3.71
CA LEU A 118 30.28 1.93 2.55
C LEU A 118 29.97 0.74 1.62
N TRP A 119 29.79 -0.46 2.18
CA TRP A 119 29.44 -1.65 1.40
C TRP A 119 28.14 -1.49 0.60
N CYS A 120 27.12 -0.85 1.18
CA CYS A 120 25.80 -0.73 0.56
C CYS A 120 25.83 0.18 -0.67
N ILE A 121 26.55 1.29 -0.61
CA ILE A 121 26.71 2.17 -1.78
C ILE A 121 27.67 1.56 -2.81
N PHE A 122 28.72 0.88 -2.35
CA PHE A 122 29.64 0.15 -3.21
C PHE A 122 28.93 -0.95 -4.00
N GLU A 123 28.02 -1.72 -3.39
CA GLU A 123 27.27 -2.77 -4.07
C GLU A 123 26.39 -2.24 -5.21
N LEU A 124 25.72 -1.10 -5.00
CA LEU A 124 24.94 -0.42 -6.04
C LEU A 124 25.81 -0.03 -7.24
N ALA A 125 26.97 0.57 -6.95
CA ALA A 125 27.94 0.99 -7.96
C ALA A 125 28.58 -0.22 -8.67
N ALA A 126 28.97 -1.25 -7.92
CA ALA A 126 29.51 -2.50 -8.41
C ALA A 126 28.54 -3.19 -9.38
N PHE A 127 27.25 -3.24 -9.03
CA PHE A 127 26.23 -3.79 -9.91
C PHE A 127 26.11 -3.00 -11.21
N ARG A 128 26.07 -1.66 -11.15
CA ARG A 128 26.02 -0.83 -12.37
C ARG A 128 27.27 -1.00 -13.24
N LYS A 129 28.46 -1.17 -12.62
CA LYS A 129 29.71 -1.43 -13.34
C LYS A 129 29.74 -2.82 -13.99
N ALA A 130 29.31 -3.84 -13.25
CA ALA A 130 29.31 -5.24 -13.69
C ALA A 130 28.20 -5.56 -14.68
N ASN A 131 27.05 -4.90 -14.55
CA ASN A 131 25.90 -5.07 -15.43
C ASN A 131 25.27 -3.71 -15.80
N PRO A 132 25.82 -3.01 -16.81
CA PRO A 132 25.32 -1.70 -17.24
C PRO A 132 23.87 -1.68 -17.72
N ARG A 133 23.30 -2.85 -18.08
CA ARG A 133 21.90 -2.99 -18.52
C ARG A 133 20.97 -3.52 -17.42
N GLY A 134 21.53 -3.94 -16.29
CA GLY A 134 20.76 -4.45 -15.15
C GLY A 134 19.88 -3.36 -14.53
N VAL A 135 18.82 -3.76 -13.86
CA VAL A 135 17.87 -2.85 -13.20
C VAL A 135 18.16 -2.82 -11.70
N ILE A 136 18.34 -1.63 -11.11
CA ILE A 136 18.38 -1.48 -9.66
C ILE A 136 16.96 -1.15 -9.17
N ARG A 137 16.41 -1.94 -8.25
CA ARG A 137 15.11 -1.69 -7.63
C ARG A 137 15.24 -1.43 -6.13
N LEU A 138 14.92 -0.20 -5.73
CA LEU A 138 14.79 0.16 -4.32
C LEU A 138 13.37 -0.14 -3.84
N ALA A 139 13.24 -1.09 -2.93
CA ALA A 139 11.99 -1.44 -2.29
C ALA A 139 12.02 -0.99 -0.81
N PRO A 140 11.24 0.04 -0.44
CA PRO A 140 11.14 0.47 0.96
C PRO A 140 10.45 -0.57 1.83
N LEU A 141 11.07 -0.97 2.94
CA LEU A 141 10.52 -1.97 3.87
C LEU A 141 9.19 -1.57 4.55
N PHE A 142 8.85 -0.28 4.52
CA PHE A 142 7.69 0.26 5.23
C PHE A 142 6.38 0.16 4.43
N VAL A 143 6.42 -0.03 3.11
CA VAL A 143 5.19 0.06 2.28
C VAL A 143 4.26 -1.10 2.59
N GLU A 144 4.77 -2.32 2.65
CA GLU A 144 4.00 -3.52 2.98
C GLU A 144 3.38 -3.42 4.38
N VAL A 145 4.17 -2.97 5.36
CA VAL A 145 3.70 -2.77 6.74
C VAL A 145 2.61 -1.70 6.77
N SER A 146 2.81 -0.58 6.08
CA SER A 146 1.81 0.49 6.00
C SER A 146 0.50 -0.01 5.41
N VAL A 147 0.57 -0.79 4.32
CA VAL A 147 -0.60 -1.35 3.64
C VAL A 147 -1.32 -2.36 4.53
N LEU A 148 -0.59 -3.23 5.23
CA LEU A 148 -1.17 -4.14 6.21
C LEU A 148 -1.90 -3.38 7.33
N CYS A 149 -1.26 -2.35 7.91
CA CYS A 149 -1.88 -1.51 8.91
C CYS A 149 -3.13 -0.80 8.37
N MET A 150 -3.11 -0.29 7.14
CA MET A 150 -4.28 0.31 6.48
C MET A 150 -5.40 -0.71 6.28
N CYS A 151 -5.09 -1.93 5.85
CA CYS A 151 -6.08 -3.00 5.68
C CYS A 151 -6.73 -3.35 7.02
N LEU A 152 -5.93 -3.54 8.08
CA LEU A 152 -6.44 -3.86 9.41
C LEU A 152 -7.29 -2.72 9.99
N ALA A 153 -6.83 -1.46 9.86
CA ALA A 153 -7.60 -0.29 10.30
C ALA A 153 -8.92 -0.16 9.53
N SER A 154 -8.90 -0.40 8.22
CA SER A 154 -10.09 -0.40 7.35
C SER A 154 -11.06 -1.53 7.75
N SER A 155 -10.58 -2.75 8.02
CA SER A 155 -11.39 -3.85 8.54
C SER A 155 -12.02 -3.52 9.89
N CYS A 156 -11.27 -2.94 10.83
CA CYS A 156 -11.80 -2.51 12.11
C CYS A 156 -12.85 -1.41 11.93
N ALA A 157 -12.62 -0.44 11.03
CA ALA A 157 -13.57 0.61 10.71
C ALA A 157 -14.87 0.06 10.11
N SER A 158 -14.76 -0.85 9.14
CA SER A 158 -15.89 -1.55 8.53
C SER A 158 -16.71 -2.35 9.54
N LEU A 159 -16.04 -3.10 10.43
CA LEU A 159 -16.70 -3.86 11.49
C LEU A 159 -17.42 -2.93 12.47
N LEU A 160 -16.77 -1.85 12.88
CA LEU A 160 -17.35 -0.88 13.81
C LEU A 160 -18.53 -0.15 13.21
N PHE A 161 -18.41 0.29 11.95
CA PHE A 161 -19.50 0.88 11.18
C PHE A 161 -20.71 -0.07 11.14
N TRP A 162 -20.49 -1.34 10.82
CA TRP A 162 -21.54 -2.35 10.78
C TRP A 162 -22.19 -2.57 12.15
N MET A 163 -21.40 -2.68 13.23
CA MET A 163 -21.93 -2.87 14.59
C MET A 163 -22.78 -1.68 15.03
N VAL A 164 -22.33 -0.46 14.74
CA VAL A 164 -23.09 0.76 15.08
C VAL A 164 -24.39 0.83 14.28
N HIS A 165 -24.35 0.52 12.99
CA HIS A 165 -25.52 0.54 12.12
C HIS A 165 -26.59 -0.48 12.55
N THR A 166 -26.18 -1.67 13.00
CA THR A 166 -27.09 -2.74 13.43
C THR A 166 -27.59 -2.60 14.87
N ALA A 167 -26.81 -2.00 15.78
CA ALA A 167 -27.18 -1.93 17.19
C ALA A 167 -28.31 -0.94 17.47
N ASN A 168 -28.24 0.29 16.93
CA ASN A 168 -29.27 1.31 17.07
C ASN A 168 -29.03 2.43 16.05
N PRO A 169 -29.86 2.58 15.00
CA PRO A 169 -29.68 3.64 14.00
C PRO A 169 -29.85 5.05 14.60
N GLU A 170 -30.57 5.17 15.73
CA GLU A 170 -30.83 6.43 16.45
C GLU A 170 -29.67 6.88 17.34
N LEU A 171 -28.68 6.01 17.66
CA LEU A 171 -27.64 6.35 18.63
C LEU A 171 -26.43 7.04 18.01
N LEU A 172 -26.62 8.33 17.72
CA LEU A 172 -25.58 9.27 17.32
C LEU A 172 -24.34 9.23 18.24
N LEU A 173 -24.53 9.01 19.54
CA LEU A 173 -23.43 8.99 20.52
C LEU A 173 -22.43 7.84 20.27
N TYR A 174 -22.90 6.64 19.92
CA TYR A 174 -22.01 5.52 19.59
C TYR A 174 -21.28 5.75 18.27
N VAL A 175 -21.95 6.31 17.26
CA VAL A 175 -21.32 6.72 15.99
C VAL A 175 -20.17 7.69 16.26
N VAL A 176 -20.39 8.71 17.09
CA VAL A 176 -19.39 9.70 17.46
C VAL A 176 -18.21 9.05 18.19
N ALA A 177 -18.45 8.25 19.24
CA ALA A 177 -17.38 7.60 19.98
C ALA A 177 -16.53 6.66 19.09
N CYS A 178 -17.19 5.88 18.23
CA CYS A 178 -16.55 4.98 17.28
C CYS A 178 -15.71 5.74 16.25
N SER A 179 -16.25 6.83 15.70
CA SER A 179 -15.56 7.67 14.73
C SER A 179 -14.32 8.36 15.34
N VAL A 180 -14.32 8.71 16.63
CA VAL A 180 -13.15 9.26 17.32
C VAL A 180 -12.02 8.23 17.42
N VAL A 181 -12.32 6.99 17.85
CA VAL A 181 -11.31 5.92 17.97
C VAL A 181 -10.70 5.59 16.60
N LEU A 182 -11.54 5.43 15.57
CA LEU A 182 -11.06 5.20 14.21
C LEU A 182 -10.25 6.37 13.68
N SER A 183 -10.66 7.60 13.96
CA SER A 183 -9.90 8.80 13.58
C SER A 183 -8.51 8.84 14.21
N ALA A 184 -8.40 8.46 15.48
CA ALA A 184 -7.11 8.38 16.16
C ALA A 184 -6.19 7.34 15.51
N MET A 185 -6.70 6.13 15.23
CA MET A 185 -5.94 5.07 14.55
C MET A 185 -5.48 5.50 13.15
N CYS A 186 -6.39 6.10 12.37
CA CYS A 186 -6.07 6.62 11.04
C CYS A 186 -5.04 7.75 11.11
N CYS A 187 -5.13 8.67 12.07
CA CYS A 187 -4.17 9.75 12.23
C CYS A 187 -2.75 9.24 12.53
N MET A 188 -2.63 8.22 13.39
CA MET A 188 -1.33 7.57 13.66
C MET A 188 -0.73 6.94 12.39
N LEU A 189 -1.57 6.32 11.57
CA LEU A 189 -1.17 5.73 10.31
C LEU A 189 -0.73 6.78 9.27
N VAL A 190 -1.45 7.90 9.19
CA VAL A 190 -1.04 9.05 8.36
C VAL A 190 0.31 9.60 8.81
N HIS A 191 0.54 9.69 10.13
CA HIS A 191 1.84 10.11 10.66
C HIS A 191 2.96 9.15 10.25
N PHE A 192 2.73 7.84 10.38
CA PHE A 192 3.68 6.80 9.96
C PHE A 192 3.98 6.86 8.45
N LEU A 193 2.95 6.99 7.61
CA LEU A 193 3.08 7.14 6.16
C LEU A 193 3.91 8.38 5.80
N ARG A 194 3.63 9.51 6.44
CA ARG A 194 4.37 10.76 6.21
C ARG A 194 5.84 10.63 6.61
N ARG A 195 6.13 10.05 7.79
CA ARG A 195 7.51 9.75 8.23
C ARG A 195 8.24 8.82 7.26
N SER A 196 7.52 7.88 6.68
CA SER A 196 8.08 6.97 5.69
C SER A 196 8.41 7.69 4.37
N MET A 197 7.53 8.58 3.91
CA MET A 197 7.80 9.44 2.75
C MET A 197 8.96 10.42 3.01
N GLN A 198 9.11 10.90 4.24
CA GLN A 198 10.27 11.69 4.66
C GLN A 198 11.56 10.87 4.52
N GLY A 199 11.58 9.62 4.96
CA GLY A 199 12.73 8.73 4.78
C GLY A 199 13.11 8.58 3.30
N LYS A 200 12.12 8.51 2.40
CA LYS A 200 12.36 8.48 0.94
C LYS A 200 13.02 9.77 0.44
N GLN A 201 12.57 10.93 0.89
CA GLN A 201 13.18 12.21 0.51
C GLN A 201 14.60 12.33 1.05
N GLN A 202 14.81 11.95 2.32
CA GLN A 202 16.13 11.94 2.95
C GLN A 202 17.11 11.03 2.21
N LEU A 203 16.66 9.87 1.72
CA LEU A 203 17.48 8.98 0.90
C LEU A 203 17.97 9.67 -0.38
N LEU A 204 17.07 10.36 -1.09
CA LEU A 204 17.42 11.07 -2.32
C LEU A 204 18.35 12.26 -2.07
N SER A 205 18.10 13.02 -0.99
CA SER A 205 18.98 14.10 -0.56
C SER A 205 20.36 13.58 -0.15
N ALA A 206 20.43 12.46 0.57
CA ALA A 206 21.70 11.84 0.96
C ALA A 206 22.53 11.35 -0.23
N LEU A 207 21.91 10.98 -1.36
CA LEU A 207 22.63 10.69 -2.60
C LEU A 207 23.20 11.97 -3.23
N GLN A 208 22.44 13.07 -3.23
CA GLN A 208 22.90 14.36 -3.77
C GLN A 208 24.07 14.94 -2.98
N GLU A 209 24.01 14.81 -1.65
CA GLU A 209 25.04 15.30 -0.72
C GLU A 209 26.08 14.23 -0.39
N PHE A 210 26.09 13.10 -1.12
CA PHE A 210 26.94 11.95 -0.81
C PHE A 210 28.42 12.33 -0.72
N ASP A 211 29.11 11.87 0.31
CA ASP A 211 30.55 12.06 0.48
C ASP A 211 31.17 10.74 0.96
N LEU A 212 32.09 10.19 0.16
CA LEU A 212 32.77 8.94 0.46
C LEU A 212 33.59 9.00 1.75
N SER A 213 34.03 10.18 2.20
CA SER A 213 34.75 10.32 3.47
C SER A 213 33.86 10.13 4.70
N GLN A 214 32.54 10.39 4.55
CA GLN A 214 31.57 10.36 5.65
C GLN A 214 30.85 9.01 5.79
N VAL A 215 31.01 8.08 4.84
CA VAL A 215 30.37 6.77 4.95
C VAL A 215 31.05 5.90 6.01
N GLY A 216 30.23 5.23 6.81
CA GLY A 216 30.69 4.31 7.83
C GLY A 216 31.16 2.99 7.21
N CYS A 217 32.33 2.53 7.63
CA CYS A 217 32.79 1.16 7.44
C CYS A 217 33.09 0.56 8.81
N ARG A 218 32.68 -0.71 9.04
CA ARG A 218 32.93 -1.39 10.32
C ARG A 218 34.35 -1.93 10.43
N ASP A 219 34.95 -2.30 9.30
CA ASP A 219 36.28 -2.87 9.20
C ASP A 219 37.14 -1.97 8.30
N GLU A 220 38.32 -1.60 8.77
CA GLU A 220 39.26 -0.78 8.00
C GLU A 220 39.88 -1.58 6.84
N TYR A 221 40.00 -2.91 6.96
CA TYR A 221 40.42 -3.75 5.85
C TYR A 221 39.43 -3.67 4.69
N ASP A 222 38.13 -3.76 4.98
CA ASP A 222 37.06 -3.62 3.99
C ASP A 222 37.09 -2.24 3.34
N ARG A 223 37.39 -1.19 4.12
CA ARG A 223 37.50 0.18 3.60
C ARG A 223 38.61 0.27 2.56
N ASP A 224 39.81 -0.19 2.91
CA ASP A 224 40.96 -0.18 2.01
C ASP A 224 40.71 -1.01 0.75
N PHE A 225 40.09 -2.19 0.91
CA PHE A 225 39.73 -3.06 -0.19
C PHE A 225 38.75 -2.36 -1.15
N ILE A 226 37.65 -1.81 -0.63
CA ILE A 226 36.65 -1.10 -1.42
C ILE A 226 37.25 0.13 -2.09
N TYR A 227 38.09 0.91 -1.41
CA TYR A 227 38.71 2.10 -1.98
C TYR A 227 39.61 1.76 -3.17
N ARG A 228 40.39 0.68 -3.08
CA ARG A 228 41.18 0.19 -4.21
C ARG A 228 40.30 -0.26 -5.38
N ALA A 229 39.22 -0.99 -5.10
CA ALA A 229 38.27 -1.40 -6.13
C ALA A 229 37.61 -0.20 -6.81
N ILE A 230 37.22 0.81 -6.02
CA ILE A 230 36.66 2.07 -6.53
C ILE A 230 37.67 2.77 -7.44
N GLN A 231 38.92 2.96 -7.01
CA GLN A 231 39.97 3.57 -7.83
C GLN A 231 40.20 2.78 -9.13
N GLN A 232 40.21 1.45 -9.06
CA GLN A 232 40.37 0.61 -10.23
C GLN A 232 39.19 0.72 -11.22
N TRP A 233 37.95 0.82 -10.73
CA TRP A 233 36.75 0.81 -11.59
C TRP A 233 36.34 2.19 -12.09
N TYR A 234 36.55 3.23 -11.30
CA TYR A 234 36.11 4.61 -11.57
C TYR A 234 37.28 5.56 -11.82
N GLY A 235 38.53 5.12 -11.65
CA GLY A 235 39.73 5.91 -11.87
C GLY A 235 40.16 6.72 -10.64
N SER A 236 39.21 7.25 -9.87
CA SER A 236 39.48 7.95 -8.61
C SER A 236 38.30 7.86 -7.63
N LEU A 237 38.53 8.26 -6.38
CA LEU A 237 37.48 8.32 -5.35
C LEU A 237 36.49 9.47 -5.62
N GLU A 238 36.97 10.55 -6.21
CA GLU A 238 36.18 11.70 -6.64
C GLU A 238 35.25 11.32 -7.79
N ALA A 239 35.76 10.64 -8.82
CA ALA A 239 34.96 10.16 -9.95
C ALA A 239 33.83 9.20 -9.50
N PHE A 240 34.09 8.39 -8.47
CA PHE A 240 33.06 7.57 -7.84
C PHE A 240 32.02 8.40 -7.10
N THR A 241 32.45 9.40 -6.33
CA THR A 241 31.55 10.30 -5.62
C THR A 241 30.64 11.04 -6.60
N ASP A 242 31.18 11.53 -7.72
CA ASP A 242 30.42 12.18 -8.79
C ASP A 242 29.43 11.21 -9.46
N PHE A 243 29.86 9.97 -9.72
CA PHE A 243 28.96 8.92 -10.23
C PHE A 243 27.78 8.67 -9.28
N VAL A 244 28.03 8.61 -7.96
CA VAL A 244 26.97 8.39 -6.96
C VAL A 244 26.01 9.59 -6.93
N ARG A 245 26.54 10.82 -6.88
CA ARG A 245 25.76 12.07 -6.77
C ARG A 245 24.86 12.34 -7.97
N HIS A 246 25.28 11.92 -9.16
CA HIS A 246 24.59 12.24 -10.41
C HIS A 246 23.96 10.99 -11.02
N THR A 247 24.78 10.12 -11.62
CA THR A 247 24.28 8.99 -12.42
C THR A 247 23.44 8.02 -11.61
N LEU A 248 23.94 7.60 -10.45
CA LEU A 248 23.20 6.66 -9.59
C LEU A 248 21.97 7.34 -8.97
N GLN A 249 22.11 8.59 -8.53
CA GLN A 249 21.01 9.37 -7.94
C GLN A 249 19.83 9.53 -8.90
N GLU A 250 20.07 9.89 -10.17
CA GLU A 250 19.04 10.02 -11.20
C GLU A 250 18.34 8.69 -11.47
N GLU A 251 19.10 7.60 -11.55
CA GLU A 251 18.56 6.25 -11.78
C GLU A 251 17.67 5.78 -10.62
N LEU A 252 18.13 5.99 -9.38
CA LEU A 252 17.37 5.63 -8.18
C LEU A 252 16.15 6.53 -8.01
N ALA A 253 16.25 7.82 -8.34
CA ALA A 253 15.12 8.74 -8.34
C ALA A 253 14.04 8.34 -9.34
N ALA A 254 14.42 7.93 -10.56
CA ALA A 254 13.48 7.41 -11.55
C ALA A 254 12.76 6.15 -11.06
N THR A 255 13.51 5.25 -10.40
CA THR A 255 12.95 3.99 -9.89
C THR A 255 12.02 4.21 -8.70
N LEU A 256 12.43 5.05 -7.74
CA LEU A 256 11.61 5.43 -6.58
C LEU A 256 10.40 6.28 -6.95
N GLY A 257 10.49 7.02 -8.06
CA GLY A 257 9.38 7.75 -8.68
C GLY A 257 8.38 6.82 -9.36
N SER A 258 8.80 5.61 -9.76
CA SER A 258 7.90 4.67 -10.44
C SER A 258 6.75 4.26 -9.52
N GLU A 259 5.54 4.72 -9.84
CA GLU A 259 4.33 4.49 -9.04
C GLU A 259 3.86 3.02 -9.03
N GLN A 260 4.60 2.10 -9.64
CA GLN A 260 4.12 0.75 -9.91
C GLN A 260 3.81 -0.01 -8.62
N VAL A 261 4.65 0.16 -7.59
CA VAL A 261 4.44 -0.41 -6.25
C VAL A 261 3.14 0.14 -5.65
N VAL A 262 2.89 1.44 -5.79
CA VAL A 262 1.70 2.09 -5.22
C VAL A 262 0.41 1.60 -5.86
N ARG A 263 0.39 1.25 -7.16
CA ARG A 263 -0.85 0.85 -7.88
C ARG A 263 -1.52 -0.39 -7.30
N VAL A 264 -0.78 -1.49 -7.14
CA VAL A 264 -1.35 -2.75 -6.64
C VAL A 264 -1.73 -2.61 -5.16
N TYR A 265 -0.91 -1.89 -4.39
CA TYR A 265 -1.13 -1.71 -2.97
C TYR A 265 -2.25 -0.72 -2.64
N SER A 266 -2.55 0.25 -3.50
CA SER A 266 -3.63 1.24 -3.26
C SER A 266 -5.02 0.61 -3.18
N PHE A 267 -5.22 -0.53 -3.85
CA PHE A 267 -6.51 -1.22 -3.85
C PHE A 267 -6.73 -2.07 -2.59
N LEU A 268 -5.67 -2.59 -1.97
CA LEU A 268 -5.80 -3.51 -0.83
C LEU A 268 -6.55 -2.89 0.37
N PRO A 269 -6.29 -1.65 0.79
CA PRO A 269 -7.06 -0.99 1.86
C PRO A 269 -8.56 -0.81 1.56
N CYS A 270 -8.96 -0.89 0.28
CA CYS A 270 -10.36 -0.76 -0.14
C CYS A 270 -11.14 -2.08 0.00
N LEU A 271 -10.47 -3.23 0.15
CA LEU A 271 -11.12 -4.53 0.23
C LEU A 271 -12.16 -4.64 1.35
N PRO A 272 -11.93 -4.14 2.58
CA PRO A 272 -12.94 -4.21 3.64
C PRO A 272 -14.18 -3.35 3.35
N VAL A 273 -14.00 -2.18 2.74
CA VAL A 273 -15.12 -1.31 2.30
C VAL A 273 -15.95 -2.01 1.23
N LEU A 274 -15.26 -2.66 0.28
CA LEU A 274 -15.92 -3.44 -0.77
C LEU A 274 -16.68 -4.63 -0.19
N SER A 275 -16.13 -5.33 0.82
CA SER A 275 -16.83 -6.41 1.54
C SER A 275 -18.11 -5.93 2.21
N VAL A 276 -18.08 -4.77 2.89
CA VAL A 276 -19.30 -4.18 3.49
C VAL A 276 -20.32 -3.85 2.40
N GLY A 277 -19.88 -3.28 1.29
CA GLY A 277 -20.77 -3.02 0.16
C GLY A 277 -21.42 -4.30 -0.38
N LEU A 278 -20.65 -5.40 -0.49
CA LEU A 278 -21.19 -6.69 -0.93
C LEU A 278 -22.22 -7.27 0.05
N GLU A 279 -22.11 -7.00 1.36
CA GLU A 279 -23.16 -7.34 2.35
C GLU A 279 -24.47 -6.62 2.05
N TYR A 280 -24.40 -5.31 1.79
CA TYR A 280 -25.59 -4.53 1.44
C TYR A 280 -26.21 -5.00 0.12
N TRP A 281 -25.39 -5.33 -0.87
CA TRP A 281 -25.90 -5.86 -2.13
C TRP A 281 -26.59 -7.21 -1.96
N LEU A 282 -26.00 -8.12 -1.18
CA LEU A 282 -26.63 -9.40 -0.79
C LEU A 282 -27.97 -9.16 -0.09
N ALA A 283 -28.02 -8.21 0.84
CA ALA A 283 -29.23 -7.85 1.57
C ALA A 283 -30.36 -7.38 0.63
N PHE A 284 -30.03 -6.53 -0.35
CA PHE A 284 -30.96 -6.08 -1.38
C PHE A 284 -31.46 -7.23 -2.27
N ALA A 285 -30.56 -8.12 -2.67
CA ALA A 285 -30.92 -9.29 -3.47
C ALA A 285 -31.89 -10.21 -2.70
N LYS A 286 -31.64 -10.46 -1.41
CA LYS A 286 -32.52 -11.25 -0.54
C LYS A 286 -33.87 -10.58 -0.24
N ALA A 287 -33.90 -9.25 -0.18
CA ALA A 287 -35.13 -8.49 0.01
C ALA A 287 -36.01 -8.44 -1.25
N GLY A 288 -35.50 -8.87 -2.41
CA GLY A 288 -36.24 -8.86 -3.67
C GLY A 288 -36.50 -7.46 -4.22
N VAL A 289 -35.63 -6.47 -3.90
CA VAL A 289 -35.75 -5.11 -4.45
C VAL A 289 -35.56 -5.08 -5.96
N SER A 290 -36.06 -4.03 -6.63
CA SER A 290 -36.00 -3.94 -8.08
C SER A 290 -34.57 -4.03 -8.64
N THR A 291 -34.44 -4.57 -9.86
CA THR A 291 -33.14 -4.65 -10.55
C THR A 291 -32.52 -3.28 -10.76
N THR A 292 -33.34 -2.25 -10.97
CA THR A 292 -32.89 -0.86 -11.12
C THR A 292 -32.23 -0.35 -9.83
N TRP A 293 -32.82 -0.66 -8.67
CA TRP A 293 -32.23 -0.35 -7.38
C TRP A 293 -30.87 -1.08 -7.23
N GLN A 294 -30.83 -2.39 -7.44
CA GLN A 294 -29.58 -3.16 -7.29
C GLN A 294 -28.47 -2.65 -8.22
N VAL A 295 -28.78 -2.41 -9.50
CA VAL A 295 -27.81 -1.86 -10.47
C VAL A 295 -27.34 -0.47 -10.05
N SER A 296 -28.24 0.38 -9.57
CA SER A 296 -27.87 1.71 -9.06
C SER A 296 -26.87 1.58 -7.91
N PHE A 297 -27.15 0.72 -6.92
CA PHE A 297 -26.24 0.49 -5.80
C PHE A 297 -24.86 -0.03 -6.25
N ILE A 298 -24.83 -1.04 -7.13
CA ILE A 298 -23.57 -1.60 -7.65
C ILE A 298 -22.75 -0.51 -8.36
N VAL A 299 -23.38 0.26 -9.25
CA VAL A 299 -22.67 1.24 -10.06
C VAL A 299 -22.13 2.38 -9.20
N GLY A 300 -22.96 3.08 -8.43
CA GLY A 300 -22.47 4.29 -7.74
C GLY A 300 -21.93 4.09 -6.33
N VAL A 301 -22.30 3.02 -5.62
CA VAL A 301 -21.71 2.74 -4.29
C VAL A 301 -20.55 1.76 -4.41
N LEU A 302 -20.76 0.56 -4.98
CA LEU A 302 -19.67 -0.44 -5.05
C LEU A 302 -18.55 -0.03 -5.98
N LEU A 303 -18.86 0.22 -7.26
CA LEU A 303 -17.81 0.52 -8.23
C LEU A 303 -17.29 1.94 -8.04
N SER A 304 -18.18 2.93 -8.00
CA SER A 304 -17.74 4.33 -8.03
C SER A 304 -17.10 4.76 -6.71
N PHE A 305 -17.76 4.51 -5.58
CA PHE A 305 -17.22 4.91 -4.28
C PHE A 305 -16.18 3.91 -3.73
N ALA A 306 -16.54 2.64 -3.58
CA ALA A 306 -15.67 1.68 -2.90
C ALA A 306 -14.42 1.29 -3.72
N VAL A 307 -14.52 1.24 -5.06
CA VAL A 307 -13.35 0.95 -5.92
C VAL A 307 -12.66 2.25 -6.35
N PHE A 308 -13.31 3.11 -7.13
CA PHE A 308 -12.61 4.22 -7.79
C PHE A 308 -12.31 5.40 -6.86
N TRP A 309 -13.30 5.90 -6.13
CA TRP A 309 -13.14 7.06 -5.24
C TRP A 309 -12.27 6.76 -4.03
N SER A 310 -12.43 5.57 -3.42
CA SER A 310 -11.59 5.15 -2.29
C SER A 310 -10.13 5.02 -2.73
N THR A 311 -9.85 4.39 -3.88
CA THR A 311 -8.49 4.33 -4.45
C THR A 311 -7.94 5.73 -4.71
N LEU A 312 -8.75 6.62 -5.29
CA LEU A 312 -8.38 8.03 -5.51
C LEU A 312 -8.07 8.75 -4.19
N SER A 313 -8.87 8.54 -3.15
CA SER A 313 -8.70 9.14 -1.83
C SER A 313 -7.39 8.70 -1.18
N PHE A 314 -7.05 7.41 -1.27
CA PHE A 314 -5.75 6.89 -0.80
C PHE A 314 -4.58 7.48 -1.59
N ARG A 315 -4.74 7.68 -2.89
CA ARG A 315 -3.71 8.35 -3.70
C ARG A 315 -3.50 9.79 -3.27
N VAL A 316 -4.56 10.56 -3.10
CA VAL A 316 -4.51 11.93 -2.57
C VAL A 316 -3.80 11.94 -1.21
N LEU A 317 -4.12 11.00 -0.32
CA LEU A 317 -3.45 10.87 0.98
C LEU A 317 -1.94 10.67 0.83
N LEU A 318 -1.49 9.71 0.00
CA LEU A 318 -0.07 9.45 -0.22
C LEU A 318 0.65 10.64 -0.84
N THR A 319 0.00 11.35 -1.77
CA THR A 319 0.52 12.58 -2.37
C THR A 319 0.68 13.69 -1.33
N LEU A 320 -0.32 13.90 -0.47
CA LEU A 320 -0.23 14.86 0.63
C LEU A 320 0.88 14.50 1.62
N CYS A 321 0.98 13.22 2.01
CA CYS A 321 2.08 12.72 2.85
C CYS A 321 3.44 12.96 2.23
N SER A 322 3.58 12.81 0.91
CA SER A 322 4.81 13.09 0.16
C SER A 322 5.14 14.58 0.12
N TRP A 323 4.18 15.43 -0.27
CA TRP A 323 4.39 16.88 -0.35
C TRP A 323 4.71 17.52 1.00
N LEU A 324 4.10 17.00 2.06
CA LEU A 324 4.23 17.48 3.43
C LEU A 324 5.13 16.58 4.27
N ALA A 325 6.05 15.83 3.64
CA ALA A 325 6.97 14.93 4.34
C ALA A 325 8.06 15.66 5.14
N ALA A 326 8.46 16.87 4.71
CA ALA A 326 9.50 17.63 5.39
C ALA A 326 9.11 17.90 6.88
N PRO A 327 9.99 17.60 7.83
CA PRO A 327 9.71 17.80 9.24
C PRO A 327 9.68 19.31 9.55
N ARG A 328 8.76 19.73 10.42
CA ARG A 328 8.84 21.06 11.02
C ARG A 328 9.74 21.01 12.24
N LEU A 329 10.35 22.15 12.58
CA LEU A 329 11.34 22.26 13.67
C LEU A 329 10.80 21.77 15.04
N TRP A 330 9.47 21.78 15.25
CA TRP A 330 8.87 21.50 16.56
C TRP A 330 8.05 20.20 16.52
N PRO A 331 8.25 19.25 17.47
CA PRO A 331 7.55 17.96 17.48
C PRO A 331 6.02 18.07 17.43
N LEU A 332 5.44 19.04 18.14
CA LEU A 332 3.98 19.24 18.14
C LEU A 332 3.44 19.64 16.75
N LEU A 333 4.19 20.46 16.02
CA LEU A 333 3.82 20.87 14.65
C LEU A 333 3.86 19.69 13.67
N ASP A 334 4.73 18.71 13.93
CA ASP A 334 4.84 17.49 13.12
C ASP A 334 3.58 16.60 13.25
N TYR A 335 3.04 16.47 14.47
CA TYR A 335 1.75 15.81 14.70
C TYR A 335 0.58 16.64 14.14
N LEU A 336 0.57 17.95 14.34
CA LEU A 336 -0.47 18.83 13.79
C LEU A 336 -0.53 18.75 12.26
N GLN A 337 0.62 18.71 11.58
CA GLN A 337 0.68 18.52 10.14
C GLN A 337 0.08 17.18 9.69
N SER A 338 0.33 16.11 10.45
CA SER A 338 -0.25 14.79 10.19
C SER A 338 -1.77 14.81 10.39
N LEU A 339 -2.25 15.51 11.43
CA LEU A 339 -3.68 15.70 11.69
C LEU A 339 -4.36 16.50 10.57
N LEU A 340 -3.73 17.55 10.06
CA LEU A 340 -4.26 18.35 8.94
C LEU A 340 -4.37 17.52 7.65
N ILE A 341 -3.37 16.67 7.37
CA ILE A 341 -3.43 15.73 6.23
C ILE A 341 -4.59 14.75 6.41
N PHE A 342 -4.74 14.18 7.61
CA PHE A 342 -5.84 13.28 7.93
C PHE A 342 -7.20 13.98 7.77
N ALA A 343 -7.36 15.20 8.28
CA ALA A 343 -8.59 15.98 8.15
C ALA A 343 -8.94 16.25 6.68
N ALA A 344 -7.96 16.64 5.86
CA ALA A 344 -8.15 16.84 4.43
C ALA A 344 -8.57 15.54 3.71
N PHE A 345 -7.92 14.42 4.04
CA PHE A 345 -8.30 13.10 3.53
C PHE A 345 -9.72 12.69 3.96
N ALA A 346 -10.07 12.87 5.24
CA ALA A 346 -11.37 12.53 5.77
C ALA A 346 -12.49 13.36 5.11
N ILE A 347 -12.28 14.67 4.93
CA ILE A 347 -13.22 15.54 4.20
C ILE A 347 -13.41 15.05 2.76
N PHE A 348 -12.31 14.73 2.06
CA PHE A 348 -12.36 14.26 0.67
C PHE A 348 -13.06 12.90 0.54
N TRP A 349 -12.77 11.96 1.43
CA TRP A 349 -13.38 10.64 1.45
C TRP A 349 -14.88 10.70 1.81
N CYS A 350 -15.24 11.43 2.88
CA CYS A 350 -16.63 11.65 3.28
C CYS A 350 -17.42 12.40 2.20
N GLY A 351 -16.81 13.37 1.52
CA GLY A 351 -17.44 14.07 0.40
C GLY A 351 -17.84 13.12 -0.74
N GLY A 352 -16.97 12.17 -1.09
CA GLY A 352 -17.31 11.14 -2.07
C GLY A 352 -18.39 10.18 -1.60
N LEU A 353 -18.39 9.81 -0.32
CA LEU A 353 -19.46 8.98 0.26
C LEU A 353 -20.81 9.71 0.18
N PHE A 354 -20.82 10.98 0.60
CA PHE A 354 -22.01 11.83 0.54
C PHE A 354 -22.54 11.93 -0.89
N LEU A 355 -21.68 12.26 -1.87
CA LEU A 355 -22.07 12.35 -3.27
C LEU A 355 -22.59 11.01 -3.83
N ALA A 356 -21.98 9.89 -3.46
CA ALA A 356 -22.45 8.56 -3.86
C ALA A 356 -23.84 8.26 -3.29
N THR A 357 -24.06 8.52 -1.99
CA THR A 357 -25.37 8.31 -1.34
C THR A 357 -26.44 9.26 -1.87
N TRP A 358 -26.09 10.51 -2.14
CA TRP A 358 -26.98 11.49 -2.73
C TRP A 358 -27.38 11.08 -4.15
N ALA A 359 -26.41 10.77 -5.02
CA ALA A 359 -26.68 10.34 -6.39
C ALA A 359 -27.58 9.09 -6.41
N TYR A 360 -27.34 8.17 -5.47
CA TYR A 360 -28.10 6.93 -5.31
C TYR A 360 -29.56 7.18 -4.92
N ALA A 361 -29.81 8.19 -4.08
CA ALA A 361 -31.16 8.58 -3.69
C ALA A 361 -31.92 9.33 -4.79
N GLN A 362 -31.24 9.93 -5.77
CA GLN A 362 -31.87 10.76 -6.80
C GLN A 362 -32.36 9.96 -8.02
N SER A 363 -31.46 9.33 -8.77
CA SER A 363 -31.81 8.61 -10.00
C SER A 363 -30.65 7.76 -10.53
N LEU A 364 -30.96 6.79 -11.41
CA LEU A 364 -29.95 6.01 -12.13
C LEU A 364 -29.00 6.90 -12.95
N TRP A 365 -29.49 7.99 -13.54
CA TRP A 365 -28.66 8.91 -14.33
C TRP A 365 -27.68 9.69 -13.46
N ALA A 366 -28.10 10.15 -12.28
CA ALA A 366 -27.20 10.78 -11.32
C ALA A 366 -26.07 9.82 -10.92
N MET A 367 -26.39 8.52 -10.75
CA MET A 367 -25.41 7.48 -10.43
C MET A 367 -24.42 7.22 -11.55
N LEU A 368 -24.88 7.16 -12.80
CA LEU A 368 -24.00 7.04 -13.96
C LEU A 368 -23.08 8.26 -14.11
N GLY A 369 -23.60 9.46 -13.82
CA GLY A 369 -22.81 10.69 -13.75
C GLY A 369 -21.70 10.62 -12.70
N TRP A 370 -22.06 10.23 -11.46
CA TRP A 370 -21.10 10.04 -10.38
C TRP A 370 -20.03 8.98 -10.70
N ALA A 371 -20.45 7.87 -11.32
CA ALA A 371 -19.54 6.83 -11.75
C ALA A 371 -18.53 7.31 -12.77
N SER A 372 -19.00 8.06 -13.77
CA SER A 372 -18.15 8.64 -14.80
C SER A 372 -17.12 9.59 -14.19
N VAL A 373 -17.54 10.47 -13.27
CA VAL A 373 -16.64 11.39 -12.55
C VAL A 373 -15.59 10.62 -11.75
N SER A 374 -16.01 9.60 -10.98
CA SER A 374 -15.11 8.80 -10.14
C SER A 374 -14.07 8.04 -10.95
N VAL A 375 -14.50 7.41 -12.06
CA VAL A 375 -13.60 6.68 -12.98
C VAL A 375 -12.61 7.63 -13.64
N LEU A 376 -13.07 8.76 -14.18
CA LEU A 376 -12.21 9.73 -14.85
C LEU A 376 -11.21 10.37 -13.88
N ALA A 377 -11.65 10.74 -12.68
CA ALA A 377 -10.78 11.29 -11.64
C ALA A 377 -9.71 10.26 -11.23
N SER A 378 -10.11 9.02 -10.95
CA SER A 378 -9.18 7.93 -10.61
C SER A 378 -8.18 7.66 -11.75
N ALA A 379 -8.65 7.57 -13.00
CA ALA A 379 -7.80 7.36 -14.17
C ALA A 379 -6.81 8.51 -14.41
N SER A 380 -7.21 9.75 -14.16
CA SER A 380 -6.35 10.93 -14.32
C SER A 380 -5.16 10.92 -13.36
N VAL A 381 -5.37 10.41 -12.14
CA VAL A 381 -4.32 10.26 -11.12
C VAL A 381 -3.44 9.05 -11.41
N MET A 382 -4.00 7.95 -11.94
CA MET A 382 -3.23 6.74 -12.28
C MET A 382 -2.33 6.86 -13.52
N ARG A 383 -2.51 7.90 -14.35
CA ARG A 383 -1.68 8.16 -15.54
C ARG A 383 -0.39 8.94 -15.24
N LYS A 384 -0.40 9.73 -14.18
CA LYS A 384 0.79 10.41 -13.67
C LYS A 384 1.64 9.42 -12.89
#